data_AF-X1DY63-F1
#
_entry.id   AF-X1DY63-F1
#
_cell.length_a   1.000
_cell.length_b   1.000
_cell.length_c   1.000
_cell.angle_alpha   90.00
_cell.angle_beta   90.00
_cell.angle_gamma   90.00
#
_symmetry.space_group_name_H-M   'P 1'
#
loop_
_entity.id
_entity.type
_entity.pdbx_description
1 polymer ?
#
loop_
_entity_poly.entity_id
_entity_poly.type
_entity_poly.pdbx_seq_one_letter_code
_entity_poly.pdbx_strand_id
1 'polypeptide(L)' 'EIQHSGNESYEVEIINISGKVIYQKSGLIEQINLSGFPKGIYFIKVKVDKYVMVEKIVIQ' A
#
# COMPACT_ATOMS: atom_id res chain seq x y z
N GLU A 1 2.77 19.40 12.28
CA GLU A 1 3.17 18.00 12.49
C GLU A 1 1.91 17.14 12.55
N ILE A 2 1.83 16.07 11.76
CA ILE A 2 0.73 15.11 11.88
C ILE A 2 1.23 13.99 12.78
N GLN A 3 0.92 14.06 14.07
CA GLN A 3 1.09 12.95 15.01
C GLN A 3 -0.21 12.14 15.00
N HIS A 4 -0.28 11.06 14.20
CA HIS A 4 -1.32 10.04 14.37
C HIS A 4 -0.87 9.08 15.48
N SER A 5 -1.70 8.91 16.50
CA SER A 5 -1.47 7.99 17.62
C SER A 5 -1.35 6.55 17.12
N GLY A 6 -0.19 5.94 17.33
CA GLY A 6 0.22 4.67 16.70
C GLY A 6 -0.45 3.40 17.24
N ASN A 7 -1.75 3.22 17.02
CA ASN A 7 -2.46 1.96 17.27
C ASN A 7 -3.49 1.58 16.20
N GLU A 8 -3.60 2.33 15.12
CA GLU A 8 -4.50 1.97 14.02
C GLU A 8 -3.88 0.83 13.21
N SER A 9 -4.66 -0.22 12.96
CA SER A 9 -4.25 -1.34 12.11
C SER A 9 -4.56 -1.00 10.66
N TYR A 10 -3.53 -0.96 9.84
CA TYR A 10 -3.60 -0.68 8.42
C TYR A 10 -3.67 -2.00 7.66
N GLU A 11 -4.49 -2.07 6.61
CA GLU A 11 -4.41 -3.12 5.61
C GLU A 11 -3.88 -2.50 4.32
N VAL A 12 -2.74 -3.00 3.84
CA VAL A 12 -2.06 -2.52 2.64
C VAL A 12 -2.07 -3.62 1.59
N GLU A 13 -2.57 -3.31 0.40
CA GLU A 13 -2.50 -4.16 -0.80
C GLU A 13 -1.71 -3.44 -1.89
N ILE A 14 -0.81 -4.16 -2.57
CA ILE A 14 -0.21 -3.70 -3.84
C ILE A 14 -0.79 -4.56 -4.95
N ILE A 15 -1.40 -3.88 -5.92
CA ILE A 15 -2.14 -4.48 -7.03
C ILE A 15 -1.42 -4.08 -8.32
N ASN A 16 -1.09 -5.06 -9.17
CA ASN A 16 -0.49 -4.78 -10.47
C ASN A 16 -1.56 -4.30 -11.49
N ILE A 17 -1.12 -3.86 -12.68
CA ILE A 17 -2.03 -3.37 -13.73
C ILE A 17 -3.06 -4.39 -14.23
N SER A 18 -2.82 -5.70 -14.02
CA SER A 18 -3.78 -6.75 -14.36
C SER A 18 -4.84 -6.99 -13.27
N GLY A 19 -4.83 -6.20 -12.19
CA GLY A 19 -5.73 -6.37 -11.04
C GLY A 19 -5.31 -7.46 -10.06
N LYS A 20 -4.12 -8.06 -10.21
CA LYS A 20 -3.62 -9.10 -9.29
C LYS A 20 -2.98 -8.46 -8.07
N VAL A 21 -3.42 -8.86 -6.88
CA VAL A 21 -2.74 -8.54 -5.61
C VAL A 21 -1.41 -9.29 -5.57
N ILE A 22 -0.31 -8.56 -5.45
CA ILE A 22 1.05 -9.10 -5.39
C ILE A 22 1.72 -8.91 -4.03
N TYR A 23 1.11 -8.10 -3.17
CA TYR A 23 1.51 -7.90 -1.78
C TYR A 23 0.27 -7.59 -0.96
N GLN A 24 0.17 -8.17 0.24
CA GLN A 24 -0.84 -7.85 1.23
C GLN A 24 -0.23 -7.93 2.62
N LYS A 25 -0.46 -6.91 3.44
CA LYS A 25 -0.05 -6.90 4.85
C LYS A 25 -1.08 -6.16 5.70
N SER A 26 -1.32 -6.66 6.89
CA SER A 26 -2.09 -5.96 7.92
C SER A 26 -1.20 -5.64 9.13
N GLY A 27 -1.42 -4.50 9.78
CA GLY A 27 -0.73 -4.12 11.01
C GLY A 27 -0.24 -2.67 11.01
N LEU A 28 0.90 -2.42 11.65
CA LEU A 28 1.49 -1.08 11.72
C LEU A 28 2.03 -0.64 10.36
N ILE A 29 2.04 0.68 10.13
CA ILE A 29 2.68 1.27 8.95
C ILE A 29 4.17 0.94 8.99
N GLU A 30 4.65 0.35 7.91
CA GLU A 30 6.07 0.09 7.67
C GLU A 30 6.44 0.53 6.26
N GLN A 31 7.72 0.84 6.06
CA GLN A 31 8.26 1.15 4.74
C GLN A 31 8.33 -0.14 3.91
N ILE A 32 7.74 -0.12 2.72
CA ILE A 32 7.80 -1.23 1.76
C ILE A 32 8.86 -0.92 0.70
N ASN A 33 9.83 -1.82 0.53
CA ASN A 33 10.82 -1.71 -0.53
C ASN A 33 10.27 -2.27 -1.86
N LEU A 34 10.21 -1.42 -2.88
CA LEU A 34 9.70 -1.76 -4.21
C LEU A 34 10.82 -2.03 -5.25
N SER A 35 12.10 -1.98 -4.87
CA SER A 35 13.21 -2.09 -5.82
C SER A 35 13.26 -3.43 -6.59
N GLY A 36 12.68 -4.49 -6.03
CA GLY A 36 12.58 -5.81 -6.68
C GLY A 36 11.37 -5.98 -7.59
N PHE A 37 10.48 -4.99 -7.69
CA PHE A 37 9.26 -5.09 -8.47
C PHE A 37 9.58 -4.78 -9.94
N PRO A 38 8.97 -5.51 -10.90
CA PRO A 38 9.10 -5.18 -12.31
C PRO A 38 8.67 -3.73 -12.60
N LYS A 39 9.23 -3.15 -13.66
CA LYS A 39 8.80 -1.85 -14.15
C LYS A 39 7.34 -1.93 -14.59
N GLY A 40 6.55 -0.90 -14.25
CA GLY A 40 5.14 -0.89 -14.56
C GLY A 40 4.30 -0.02 -13.63
N ILE A 41 2.99 -0.13 -13.81
CA ILE A 41 1.99 0.59 -13.02
C ILE A 41 1.47 -0.33 -11.92
N TYR A 42 1.40 0.20 -10.71
CA TYR A 42 0.81 -0.47 -9.55
C TYR A 42 -0.15 0.46 -8.83
N PHE A 43 -1.11 -0.13 -8.14
CA PHE A 43 -2.02 0.55 -7.24
C PHE A 43 -1.74 0.10 -5.82
N ILE A 44 -1.49 1.06 -4.94
CA ILE A 44 -1.39 0.82 -3.50
C ILE A 44 -2.77 1.15 -2.92
N LYS A 45 -3.39 0.18 -2.28
CA LYS A 45 -4.64 0.37 -1.55
C LYS A 45 -4.36 0.24 -0.07
N VAL A 46 -4.69 1.28 0.68
CA VAL A 46 -4.53 1.34 2.14
C VAL A 46 -5.91 1.49 2.75
N LYS A 47 -6.23 0.62 3.70
CA LYS A 47 -7.48 0.67 4.46
C LYS A 47 -7.18 0.83 5.95
N VAL A 48 -7.89 1.76 6.57
CA VAL A 48 -7.82 2.07 8.01
C VAL A 48 -9.24 2.28 8.50
N ASP A 49 -9.71 1.41 9.38
CA ASP A 49 -11.10 1.38 9.84
C ASP A 49 -12.12 1.44 8.68
N LYS A 50 -12.72 2.61 8.46
CA LYS A 50 -13.73 2.87 7.41
C LYS A 50 -13.17 3.63 6.22
N TYR A 51 -11.93 4.09 6.28
CA TYR A 51 -11.28 4.86 5.24
C TYR A 51 -10.52 3.95 4.29
N VAL A 52 -10.63 4.22 3.00
CA VAL A 52 -9.88 3.54 1.95
C VAL A 52 -9.21 4.60 1.10
N MET A 53 -7.89 4.51 0.98
CA MET A 53 -7.07 5.31 0.08
C MET A 53 -6.53 4.40 -1.03
N VAL A 54 -6.51 4.92 -2.25
CA VAL A 54 -5.88 4.26 -3.39
C VAL A 54 -4.94 5.24 -4.07
N GLU A 55 -3.69 4.83 -4.26
CA GLU A 55 -2.68 5.63 -4.95
C GLU A 55 -2.06 4.83 -6.10
N LYS A 56 -1.83 5.51 -7.22
CA LYS A 56 -1.16 4.92 -8.38
C LYS A 56 0.32 5.27 -8.34
N ILE A 57 1.17 4.26 -8.43
CA ILE A 57 2.62 4.43 -8.56
C ILE A 57 3.11 3.89 -9.91
N VAL A 58 4.19 4.46 -10.41
CA VAL A 58 4.87 4.02 -11.63
C VAL A 58 6.32 3.69 -11.27
N ILE A 59 6.72 2.45 -11.47
CA ILE A 59 8.10 1.99 -11.30
C ILE A 59 8.78 2.04 -12.67
N GLN A 60 9.89 2.78 -12.77
CA GLN A 60 10.60 3.08 -14.02
C GLN A 60 11.94 2.37 -14.17
#